data_AF-A0A4Y3RND4-F1
#
_entry.id   AF-A0A4Y3RND4-F1
#
_cell.length_a   1.000
_cell.length_b   1.000
_cell.length_c   1.000
_cell.angle_alpha   90.00
_cell.angle_beta   90.00
_cell.angle_gamma   90.00
#
_symmetry.space_group_name_H-M   'P 1'
#
loop_
_entity.id
_entity.type
_entity.pdbx_description
1 polymer ?
#
loop_
_entity_poly.entity_id
_entity_poly.type
_entity_poly.pdbx_seq_one_letter_code
_entity_poly.pdbx_strand_id
1 'polypeptide(L)' 'MLVAHAHLLRVLTARYLGLPPSEGRLFLLATARVGRLSTEHGLPVVSGWNQRPLPPVHE' A
#
# COMPACT_ATOMS: atom_id res chain seq x y z
N MET A 1 1.07 9.40 -6.92
CA MET A 1 0.85 7.98 -7.25
C MET A 1 2.22 7.34 -7.48
N LEU A 2 2.51 6.21 -6.83
CA LEU A 2 3.75 5.46 -7.01
C LEU A 2 3.41 4.11 -7.65
N VAL A 3 4.15 3.72 -8.69
CA VAL A 3 4.00 2.42 -9.36
C VAL A 3 5.34 1.69 -9.28
N ALA A 4 5.33 0.49 -8.71
CA ALA A 4 6.51 -0.37 -8.58
C ALA A 4 6.10 -1.83 -8.39
N HIS A 5 7.08 -2.72 -8.29
CA HIS A 5 6.85 -4.14 -8.01
C HIS A 5 6.32 -4.36 -6.59
N ALA A 6 5.50 -5.41 -6.43
CA ALA A 6 4.84 -5.73 -5.16
C ALA A 6 5.83 -5.89 -4.00
N HIS A 7 7.02 -6.44 -4.24
CA HIS A 7 8.02 -6.68 -3.19
C HIS A 7 8.52 -5.36 -2.58
N LEU A 8 8.83 -4.37 -3.44
CA LEU A 8 9.24 -3.05 -2.97
C LEU A 8 8.10 -2.34 -2.24
N LEU A 9 6.89 -2.38 -2.79
CA LEU A 9 5.73 -1.71 -2.19
C LEU A 9 5.38 -2.28 -0.81
N ARG A 10 5.53 -3.60 -0.63
CA ARG A 10 5.35 -4.27 0.66
C ARG A 10 6.35 -3.80 1.71
N VAL A 11 7.62 -3.69 1.34
CA VAL A 11 8.67 -3.18 2.23
C VAL A 11 8.42 -1.71 2.56
N LEU A 12 8.04 -0.90 1.55
CA LEU A 12 7.70 0.50 1.74
C LEU A 12 6.54 0.69 2.72
N THR A 13 5.46 -0.10 2.59
CA THR A 13 4.34 -0.08 3.54
C THR A 13 4.79 -0.44 4.95
N ALA A 14 5.61 -1.49 5.13
CA ALA A 14 6.12 -1.85 6.44
C ALA A 14 6.95 -0.71 7.07
N ARG A 15 7.85 -0.09 6.29
CA ARG A 15 8.65 1.05 6.76
C ARG A 15 7.82 2.28 7.06
N TYR A 16 6.80 2.55 6.25
CA TYR A 16 5.86 3.64 6.47
C TYR A 16 5.13 3.50 7.81
N LEU A 17 4.79 2.27 8.20
CA LEU A 17 4.15 1.96 9.48
C LEU A 17 5.13 1.84 10.66
N GLY A 18 6.43 2.15 10.46
CA GLY A 18 7.46 2.01 11.48
C GLY A 18 7.90 0.56 11.77
N LEU A 19 7.45 -0.42 10.98
CA LEU A 19 7.81 -1.82 11.14
C LEU A 19 9.18 -2.14 10.50
N PRO A 20 9.84 -3.23 10.92
CA PRO A 20 11.00 -3.75 10.21
C PRO A 20 10.68 -4.06 8.73
N PRO A 21 11.64 -3.91 7.79
CA PRO A 21 11.40 -4.17 6.37
C PRO A 21 10.99 -5.62 6.08
N SER A 22 11.44 -6.59 6.90
CA SER A 22 11.05 -8.00 6.82
C SER A 22 9.55 -8.22 7.00
N GLU A 23 8.87 -7.33 7.73
CA GLU A 23 7.42 -7.41 7.96
C GLU A 23 6.61 -7.00 6.71
N GLY A 24 7.27 -6.54 5.64
CA GLY A 24 6.66 -6.42 4.31
C GLY A 24 5.98 -7.73 3.85
N ARG A 25 6.51 -8.88 4.29
CA ARG A 25 5.91 -10.21 4.03
C ARG A 25 4.46 -10.33 4.49
N LEU A 26 4.02 -9.57 5.49
CA LEU A 26 2.64 -9.62 5.99
C LEU A 26 1.62 -8.98 5.05
N PHE A 27 2.05 -8.13 4.11
CA PHE A 27 1.13 -7.32 3.30
C PHE A 27 0.88 -7.91 1.91
N LEU A 28 -0.11 -8.79 1.71
CA LEU A 28 -0.38 -9.34 0.37
C LEU A 28 -0.73 -8.25 -0.65
N LEU A 29 0.01 -8.14 -1.76
CA LEU A 29 -0.31 -7.23 -2.87
C LEU A 29 -0.28 -8.00 -4.19
N ALA A 30 -1.47 -8.25 -4.75
CA ALA A 30 -1.61 -8.93 -6.03
C ALA A 30 -1.36 -7.99 -7.21
N THR A 31 -1.11 -8.58 -8.38
CA THR A 31 -0.89 -7.84 -9.62
C THR A 31 -2.08 -6.92 -9.95
N ALA A 32 -1.78 -5.72 -10.43
CA ALA A 32 -2.77 -4.69 -10.77
C ALA A 32 -3.70 -4.29 -9.61
N ARG A 33 -3.22 -4.39 -8.35
CA ARG A 33 -3.92 -3.90 -7.16
C ARG A 33 -3.23 -2.66 -6.60
N VAL A 34 -4.03 -1.85 -5.91
CA VAL A 34 -3.58 -0.59 -5.30
C VAL A 34 -3.61 -0.70 -3.77
N GLY A 35 -2.64 -0.05 -3.15
CA GLY A 35 -2.63 0.23 -1.72
C GLY A 35 -2.67 1.74 -1.50
N ARG A 36 -3.30 2.17 -0.41
CA ARG A 36 -3.43 3.56 0.00
C ARG A 36 -2.87 3.72 1.41
N LEU A 37 -1.79 4.49 1.49
CA LEU A 37 -1.15 4.88 2.75
C LEU A 37 -1.65 6.27 3.13
N SER A 38 -1.89 6.49 4.41
CA SER A 38 -2.42 7.75 4.94
C SER A 38 -1.89 7.99 6.35
N THR A 39 -2.21 9.14 6.91
CA THR A 39 -2.00 9.45 8.33
C THR A 39 -3.34 9.68 9.01
N GLU A 40 -3.53 9.13 10.20
CA GLU A 40 -4.73 9.35 11.03
C GLU A 40 -4.27 9.77 12.44
N HIS A 41 -4.74 10.92 12.92
CA HIS A 41 -4.30 11.51 14.19
C HIS A 41 -2.76 11.58 14.34
N GLY A 42 -2.05 11.82 13.23
CA GLY A 42 -0.58 11.89 13.19
C GLY A 42 0.13 10.53 13.13
N LEU A 43 -0.61 9.41 13.14
CA LEU A 43 -0.06 8.06 13.04
C LEU A 43 -0.15 7.53 11.60
N PRO A 44 0.89 6.85 11.10
CA PRO A 44 0.84 6.23 9.78
C PRO A 44 -0.13 5.05 9.76
N VAL A 45 -1.01 5.00 8.76
CA VAL A 45 -2.03 3.95 8.60
C VAL A 45 -2.15 3.48 7.14
N VAL A 46 -2.66 2.28 6.96
CA VAL A 46 -3.09 1.76 5.65
C VAL A 46 -4.58 1.99 5.52
N SER A 47 -5.00 2.97 4.73
CA SER A 47 -6.41 3.33 4.53
C SER A 47 -7.10 2.51 3.42
N GLY A 48 -6.34 1.67 2.73
CA GLY A 48 -6.83 0.71 1.74
C GLY A 48 -5.69 -0.19 1.28
N TRP A 49 -5.94 -1.49 1.09
CA TRP A 49 -4.90 -2.42 0.70
C TRP A 49 -5.42 -3.48 -0.28
N ASN A 50 -4.60 -3.82 -1.26
CA ASN A 50 -4.91 -4.83 -2.27
C ASN A 50 -6.25 -4.57 -3.02
N GLN A 51 -6.63 -3.31 -3.16
CA GLN A 51 -7.90 -2.93 -3.75
C GLN A 51 -7.82 -3.01 -5.28
N ARG A 52 -8.97 -3.28 -5.92
CA ARG A 52 -9.10 -3.04 -7.36
C ARG A 52 -9.04 -1.52 -7.58
N PRO A 53 -8.28 -1.01 -8.57
CA PRO A 53 -8.45 0.36 -9.01
C PRO A 53 -9.91 0.62 -9.36
N LEU A 54 -10.47 1.75 -8.92
CA LEU A 54 -11.79 2.15 -9.38
C LEU A 54 -11.73 2.31 -10.91
N PRO A 55 -12.71 1.82 -11.68
CA PRO A 55 -12.77 2.11 -13.11
C PRO A 55 -12.72 3.62 -13.33
N PRO A 56 -12.09 4.08 -14.42
CA PRO A 56 -12.13 5.49 -14.79
C PRO A 56 -13.59 5.91 -14.90
N VAL A 57 -13.95 7.00 -14.24
CA VAL A 57 -15.26 7.62 -14.44
C VAL A 57 -15.22 8.20 -15.84
N HIS A 58 -16.04 7.66 -16.74
CA HIS A 58 -16.26 8.25 -18.06
C HIS A 58 -17.16 9.47 -17.84
N GLU A 59 -16.63 10.66 -18.13
CA GLU A 59 -17.39 11.88 -18.42
C GLU A 59 -17.76 11.95 -19.90
#